data_AF-A0A432IAW5-F1
#
_entry.id   AF-A0A432IAW5-F1
#
_cell.length_a   1.000
_cell.length_b   1.000
_cell.length_c   1.000
_cell.angle_alpha   90.00
_cell.angle_beta   90.00
_cell.angle_gamma   90.00
#
_symmetry.space_group_name_H-M   'P 1'
#
loop_
_entity.id
_entity.type
_entity.pdbx_description
1 polymer ?
#
loop_
_entity_poly.entity_id
_entity_poly.type
_entity_poly.pdbx_seq_one_letter_code
_entity_poly.pdbx_strand_id
1 'polypeptide(L)' 'MKVSLKGDNWIFKFDKTTISCKITDVNSVYTITFKINDQIVKINTLDLDQTFLSLESFFNSNPISSYR' A
#
# COMPACT_ATOMS: atom_id res chain seq x y z
N MET A 1 5.06 1.29 11.07
CA MET A 1 3.89 0.70 10.36
C MET A 1 3.03 -0.15 11.30
N LYS A 2 1.70 -0.07 11.20
CA LYS A 2 0.77 -1.07 11.77
C LYS A 2 -0.05 -1.71 10.66
N VAL A 3 -0.21 -3.03 10.72
CA VAL A 3 -0.94 -3.82 9.72
C VAL A 3 -2.16 -4.45 10.36
N SER A 4 -3.30 -4.42 9.67
CA SER A 4 -4.54 -5.07 10.11
C SER A 4 -5.30 -5.63 8.92
N LEU A 5 -5.96 -6.76 9.11
CA LEU A 5 -6.82 -7.36 8.09
C LEU A 5 -8.28 -6.94 8.34
N LYS A 6 -8.98 -6.51 7.29
CA LYS A 6 -10.42 -6.19 7.35
C LYS A 6 -11.12 -6.85 6.16
N GLY A 7 -11.67 -8.04 6.39
CA GLY A 7 -12.16 -8.91 5.32
C GLY A 7 -10.98 -9.33 4.42
N ASP A 8 -11.16 -9.20 3.10
CA ASP A 8 -10.11 -9.54 2.11
C ASP A 8 -9.11 -8.39 1.87
N ASN A 9 -9.24 -7.28 2.60
CA ASN A 9 -8.37 -6.12 2.46
C ASN A 9 -7.37 -6.02 3.60
N TRP A 10 -6.14 -5.68 3.24
CA TRP A 10 -5.06 -5.33 4.16
C TRP A 10 -5.05 -3.82 4.38
N ILE A 11 -5.19 -3.41 5.63
CA ILE A 11 -5.11 -2.01 6.05
C ILE A 11 -3.73 -1.74 6.65
N PHE A 12 -2.96 -0.94 5.93
CA PHE A 12 -1.65 -0.44 6.34
C PHE A 12 -1.81 0.96 6.91
N LYS A 13 -1.51 1.11 8.19
CA LYS A 13 -1.44 2.41 8.88
C LYS A 13 0.02 2.84 8.96
N PHE A 14 0.32 3.88 8.20
CA PHE A 14 1.56 4.65 8.30
C PHE A 14 1.33 5.85 9.22
N ASP A 15 2.36 6.62 9.52
CA ASP A 15 2.26 7.70 10.50
C ASP A 15 1.33 8.83 10.02
N LYS A 16 1.33 9.11 8.71
CA LYS A 16 0.56 10.20 8.10
C LYS A 16 -0.63 9.75 7.27
N THR A 17 -0.77 8.45 7.00
CA THR A 17 -1.83 7.94 6.13
C THR A 17 -2.23 6.51 6.46
N THR A 18 -3.44 6.15 6.04
CA THR A 18 -3.93 4.77 6.09
C THR A 18 -4.29 4.34 4.68
N ILE A 19 -3.76 3.20 4.25
CA ILE A 19 -4.02 2.61 2.94
C ILE A 19 -4.75 1.29 3.13
N SER A 20 -5.89 1.16 2.46
CA SER A 20 -6.57 -0.13 2.31
C SER A 20 -6.19 -0.70 0.96
N CYS A 21 -5.56 -1.88 0.96
CA CYS A 21 -5.11 -2.54 -0.24
C CYS A 21 -5.58 -3.99 -0.31
N LYS A 22 -5.73 -4.50 -1.53
CA LYS A 22 -5.93 -5.92 -1.80
C LYS A 22 -4.62 -6.49 -2.34
N ILE A 23 -4.21 -7.63 -1.82
CA ILE A 23 -3.00 -8.33 -2.25
C ILE A 23 -3.43 -9.63 -2.90
N THR A 24 -2.99 -9.88 -4.12
CA THR A 24 -3.19 -11.15 -4.82
C THR A 24 -1.85 -11.74 -5.21
N ASP A 25 -1.68 -13.04 -5.01
CA ASP A 25 -0.49 -13.78 -5.45
C ASP A 25 -0.84 -14.60 -6.70
N VAL A 26 -0.09 -14.41 -7.78
CA VAL A 26 -0.18 -15.21 -8.99
C VAL A 26 1.23 -15.55 -9.45
N ASN A 27 1.56 -16.83 -9.50
CA ASN A 27 2.87 -17.33 -9.95
C ASN A 27 4.06 -16.68 -9.23
N SER A 28 3.98 -16.52 -7.90
CA SER A 28 5.01 -15.86 -7.07
C SER A 28 5.19 -14.36 -7.33
N VAL A 29 4.24 -13.74 -8.05
CA VAL A 29 4.17 -12.29 -8.22
C VAL A 29 3.00 -11.77 -7.40
N TYR A 30 3.31 -10.92 -6.43
CA TYR A 30 2.32 -10.22 -5.63
C TYR A 30 1.84 -8.97 -6.36
N THR A 31 0.53 -8.85 -6.54
CA THR A 31 -0.11 -7.63 -7.03
C THR A 31 -0.81 -6.93 -5.88
N ILE A 32 -0.33 -5.75 -5.52
CA ILE A 32 -0.91 -4.89 -4.48
C ILE A 32 -1.77 -3.85 -5.19
N THR A 33 -3.07 -3.80 -4.89
CA THR A 33 -4.00 -2.83 -5.45
C THR A 33 -4.58 -1.96 -4.35
N PHE A 34 -4.48 -0.63 -4.49
CA PHE A 34 -5.06 0.32 -3.55
C PHE A 34 -5.51 1.60 -4.23
N LYS A 35 -6.28 2.42 -3.51
CA LYS A 35 -6.83 3.68 -4.02
C LYS A 35 -6.21 4.88 -3.29
N ILE A 36 -5.71 5.86 -4.03
CA ILE A 36 -5.21 7.14 -3.51
C ILE A 36 -5.77 8.26 -4.38
N ASN A 37 -6.36 9.30 -3.76
CA ASN A 37 -6.90 10.47 -4.46
C ASN A 37 -7.77 10.12 -5.66
N ASP A 38 -8.70 9.19 -5.44
CA ASP A 38 -9.58 8.63 -6.47
C ASP A 38 -8.95 7.81 -7.59
N GLN A 39 -7.63 7.66 -7.60
CA GLN A 39 -6.89 6.84 -8.55
C GLN A 39 -6.61 5.44 -7.98
N ILE A 40 -6.77 4.43 -8.83
CA ILE A 40 -6.40 3.05 -8.52
C ILE A 40 -4.93 2.86 -8.89
N VAL A 41 -4.12 2.53 -7.89
CA VAL A 41 -2.70 2.19 -8.04
C VAL A 41 -2.56 0.68 -7.95
N LYS A 42 -1.76 0.11 -8.84
CA LYS A 42 -1.38 -1.31 -8.84
C LYS A 42 0.13 -1.43 -8.84
N ILE A 43 0.67 -2.22 -7.91
CA ILE A 43 2.10 -2.50 -7.79
C ILE A 43 2.29 -4.00 -7.91
N ASN A 44 3.11 -4.42 -8.87
CA ASN A 44 3.54 -5.81 -8.99
C ASN A 44 4.92 -5.93 -8.35
N THR A 45 5.09 -6.89 -7.44
CA THR A 45 6.33 -7.10 -6.72
C THR A 45 6.57 -8.57 -6.44
N LEU A 46 7.84 -8.95 -6.33
CA LEU A 46 8.27 -10.26 -5.86
C LEU A 46 8.54 -10.25 -4.34
N ASP A 47 8.68 -9.06 -3.74
CA ASP A 47 9.03 -8.87 -2.34
C ASP A 47 8.07 -7.87 -1.68
N LEU A 48 7.10 -8.40 -0.93
CA LEU A 48 6.11 -7.58 -0.22
C LEU A 48 6.75 -6.71 0.86
N ASP A 49 7.73 -7.23 1.60
CA ASP A 49 8.32 -6.55 2.74
C ASP A 49 9.07 -5.30 2.30
N GLN A 50 9.95 -5.43 1.29
CA GLN A 50 10.64 -4.28 0.70
C GLN A 50 9.68 -3.27 0.07
N THR A 51 8.59 -3.76 -0.52
CA THR A 51 7.59 -2.89 -1.13
C THR A 51 6.86 -2.06 -0.08
N PHE A 52 6.43 -2.67 1.03
CA PHE A 52 5.76 -1.94 2.10
C PHE A 52 6.70 -1.00 2.87
N LEU A 53 7.98 -1.35 3.03
CA LEU A 53 9.00 -0.42 3.56
C LEU A 53 9.17 0.81 2.66
N SER A 54 9.21 0.59 1.33
CA SER A 54 9.30 1.67 0.36
C SER A 54 8.06 2.56 0.38
N LEU A 55 6.86 1.97 0.48
CA LEU A 55 5.61 2.71 0.62
C LEU A 55 5.56 3.50 1.93
N GLU A 56 5.96 2.90 3.05
CA GLU A 56 6.05 3.59 4.34
C GLU A 56 6.95 4.83 4.25
N SER A 57 8.15 4.66 3.70
CA SER A 57 9.10 5.76 3.49
C SER A 57 8.50 6.86 2.61
N PHE A 58 7.85 6.49 1.51
CA PHE A 58 7.20 7.42 0.58
C PHE A 58 6.08 8.23 1.25
N PHE A 59 5.16 7.57 1.96
CA PHE A 59 4.03 8.24 2.60
C PHE A 59 4.40 9.03 3.85
N ASN A 60 5.45 8.61 4.55
CA ASN A 60 5.95 9.36 5.70
C ASN A 60 6.72 10.62 5.25
N SER A 61 7.42 10.54 4.11
CA SER A 61 8.19 11.67 3.56
C SER A 61 7.30 12.67 2.80
N ASN A 62 6.26 12.20 2.10
CA ASN A 62 5.37 13.04 1.31
C ASN A 62 3.97 13.11 1.96
N PRO A 63 3.61 14.21 2.65
CA PRO A 63 2.24 14.38 3.11
C PRO A 63 1.30 14.43 1.90
N ILE A 64 0.30 13.55 1.85
CA ILE A 64 -0.66 13.36 0.74
C ILE A 64 -1.37 14.67 0.31
N SER A 65 -1.33 15.71 1.14
CA SER A 65 -1.67 17.10 0.82
C SER A 65 -0.99 17.70 -0.41
N SER A 66 0.09 17.11 -0.95
CA SER A 66 0.82 17.66 -2.10
C SER A 66 0.35 17.17 -3.47
N TYR A 67 -0.62 16.25 -3.54
CA TYR A 67 -1.19 15.76 -4.79
C TYR A 67 -2.53 16.46 -5.05
N ARG A 68 -2.46 17.69 -5.55
CA ARG A 68 -3.59 18.45 -6.10
C ARG A 68 -3.56 18.39 -7.62
#